data_AF-A0A4R9BVH9-F1
#
_entry.id   AF-A0A4R9BVH9-F1
#
_cell.length_a   1.000
_cell.length_b   1.000
_cell.length_c   1.000
_cell.angle_alpha   90.00
_cell.angle_beta   90.00
_cell.angle_gamma   90.00
#
_symmetry.space_group_name_H-M   'P 1'
#
loop_
_entity.id
_entity.type
_entity.pdbx_description
1 polymer ?
#
loop_
_entity_poly.entity_id
_entity_poly.type
_entity_poly.pdbx_seq_one_letter_code
_entity_poly.pdbx_strand_id
1 'polypeptide(L)'
;MQNPTPFTGTPGKVIALHLNYPSRIAQRGRVPEQPSYFLKPGTSVSASGTPIERPAGTELLAFEGEIALIIGRSIRRVSPDQGWAAVSGVTAANDFGVYDLRYADKGSNLKSKGGDGFTPLGPNVLNARGVEPDALRVRTWVNGELVQDDSTAELVFPFGRLVADLSQLMTLEPGDVILTGTPAGSSVVQPGDVVEVEVDAPTAPGAPSSGRLVTPVVAGAVAMAEYGASPKIDDLQRAEAWGSAEAAGLPEAGSSILTDELKAKINSVGTATLSSQLRKRGLNNVSIDGLQTTRPTKRLVGLARTLRFIPNREDLFIAHGGGYNAQKRAFDSLRPGDVLVIEARGETGTGTVGDILALRAQVNGAAGLVTDGGVRDVTAVAALEMPTYFANAHPAVLGRRHVPWDTDLTIACGGAAVQPGDVIVGDADGVLVIPPHVIEEVVTDAIEQEREETFIAAMVAAGEGVDGLYPMNAKWKERYRAWLQ
;
A
#
# COMPACT_ATOMS: atom_id res chain seq x y z
N MET A 1 40.70 23.32 -17.04
CA MET A 1 39.66 22.29 -17.11
C MET A 1 40.35 20.94 -16.94
N GLN A 2 40.16 20.26 -15.79
CA GLN A 2 40.56 18.86 -15.69
C GLN A 2 39.44 18.05 -16.36
N ASN A 3 39.78 17.32 -17.44
CA ASN A 3 38.83 16.42 -18.07
C ASN A 3 38.45 15.32 -17.07
N PRO A 4 37.17 14.91 -17.01
CA PRO A 4 36.73 13.87 -16.09
C PRO A 4 37.40 12.53 -16.48
N THR A 5 37.84 11.78 -15.48
CA THR A 5 38.61 10.54 -15.65
C THR A 5 37.65 9.35 -15.74
N PRO A 6 37.88 8.34 -16.60
CA PRO A 6 37.07 7.13 -16.61
C PRO A 6 37.04 6.47 -15.22
N PHE A 7 35.89 5.96 -14.80
CA PHE A 7 35.81 5.14 -13.59
C PHE A 7 36.50 3.79 -13.85
N THR A 8 37.56 3.48 -13.11
CA THR A 8 38.31 2.22 -13.23
C THR A 8 38.59 1.63 -11.85
N GLY A 9 38.20 0.36 -11.63
CA GLY A 9 38.56 -0.41 -10.43
C GLY A 9 37.37 -1.08 -9.75
N THR A 10 37.67 -2.04 -8.88
CA THR A 10 36.69 -2.67 -8.00
C THR A 10 36.76 -2.00 -6.62
N PRO A 11 35.67 -1.39 -6.12
CA PRO A 11 35.65 -0.79 -4.80
C PRO A 11 36.00 -1.80 -3.70
N GLY A 12 36.67 -1.36 -2.64
CA GLY A 12 36.91 -2.20 -1.46
C GLY A 12 35.60 -2.58 -0.78
N LYS A 13 34.74 -1.58 -0.54
CA LYS A 13 33.35 -1.75 -0.13
C LYS A 13 32.44 -0.73 -0.82
N VAL A 14 31.21 -1.14 -1.07
CA VAL A 14 30.12 -0.27 -1.52
C VAL A 14 29.10 -0.16 -0.39
N ILE A 15 28.95 1.04 0.14
CA ILE A 15 28.01 1.36 1.22
C ILE A 15 26.89 2.19 0.60
N ALA A 16 25.65 1.83 0.82
CA ALA A 16 24.50 2.56 0.27
C ALA A 16 23.61 3.09 1.40
N LEU A 17 23.08 4.29 1.21
CA LEU A 17 22.18 4.97 2.14
C LEU A 17 20.72 4.71 1.74
N HIS A 18 19.85 4.43 2.72
CA HIS A 18 18.45 4.12 2.41
C HIS A 18 17.63 5.34 1.90
N LEU A 19 17.82 6.52 2.49
CA LEU A 19 16.95 7.67 2.25
C LEU A 19 17.66 8.99 2.60
N ASN A 20 17.65 9.97 1.68
CA ASN A 20 18.37 11.23 1.86
C ASN A 20 17.67 12.46 1.25
N TYR A 21 16.98 12.28 0.12
CA TYR A 21 16.31 13.36 -0.58
C TYR A 21 14.92 13.66 0.03
N PRO A 22 14.58 14.93 0.31
CA PRO A 22 13.25 15.32 0.78
C PRO A 22 12.13 14.86 -0.15
N SER A 23 12.34 14.92 -1.46
CA SER A 23 11.38 14.47 -2.49
C SER A 23 11.02 12.99 -2.29
N ARG A 24 12.03 12.14 -2.10
CA ARG A 24 11.85 10.70 -1.83
C ARG A 24 11.26 10.42 -0.45
N ILE A 25 11.61 11.21 0.56
CA ILE A 25 11.05 11.13 1.91
C ILE A 25 9.55 11.42 1.89
N ALA A 26 9.13 12.48 1.19
CA ALA A 26 7.73 12.83 1.02
C ALA A 26 6.94 11.70 0.33
N GLN A 27 7.51 11.09 -0.71
CA GLN A 27 6.91 9.94 -1.40
C GLN A 27 6.75 8.72 -0.49
N ARG A 28 7.71 8.46 0.41
CA ARG A 28 7.69 7.29 1.32
C ARG A 28 6.94 7.53 2.63
N GLY A 29 6.57 8.78 2.94
CA GLY A 29 5.82 9.14 4.15
C GLY A 29 6.58 8.90 5.47
N ARG A 30 7.91 8.73 5.42
CA ARG A 30 8.75 8.48 6.61
C ARG A 30 10.01 9.33 6.58
N VAL A 31 10.18 10.16 7.60
CA VAL A 31 11.38 10.98 7.80
C VAL A 31 12.36 10.22 8.73
N PRO A 32 13.59 9.91 8.29
CA PRO A 32 14.59 9.29 9.14
C PRO A 32 15.24 10.32 10.07
N GLU A 33 15.39 10.00 11.35
CA GLU A 33 16.11 10.87 12.30
C GLU A 33 17.64 10.82 12.11
N GLN A 34 18.16 9.68 11.65
CA GLN A 34 19.59 9.42 11.42
C GLN A 34 19.80 8.65 10.11
N PRO A 35 21.01 8.75 9.51
CA PRO A 35 21.39 7.93 8.36
C PRO A 35 21.28 6.43 8.67
N SER A 36 20.88 5.64 7.68
CA SER A 36 20.84 4.17 7.78
C SER A 36 21.42 3.55 6.51
N TYR A 37 22.36 2.63 6.68
CA TYR A 37 23.17 2.11 5.59
C TYR A 37 23.01 0.60 5.41
N PHE A 38 23.35 0.13 4.23
CA PHE A 38 23.55 -1.27 3.93
C PHE A 38 24.77 -1.45 3.02
N LEU A 39 25.22 -2.70 2.86
CA LEU A 39 26.37 -3.03 2.02
C LEU A 39 25.89 -3.66 0.71
N LYS A 40 26.52 -3.26 -0.39
CA LYS A 40 26.41 -3.95 -1.68
C LYS A 40 27.71 -4.70 -1.96
N PRO A 41 27.65 -5.96 -2.46
CA PRO A 41 28.85 -6.71 -2.84
C PRO A 41 29.64 -5.98 -3.93
N GLY A 42 30.97 -6.03 -3.89
CA GLY A 42 31.81 -5.45 -4.94
C GLY A 42 31.57 -6.06 -6.33
N THR A 43 31.09 -7.31 -6.40
CA THR A 43 30.72 -7.99 -7.66
C THR A 43 29.46 -7.42 -8.31
N SER A 44 28.64 -6.66 -7.57
CA SER A 44 27.50 -5.95 -8.15
C SER A 44 27.92 -4.76 -9.01
N VAL A 45 29.17 -4.30 -8.91
CA VAL A 45 29.66 -3.13 -9.66
C VAL A 45 29.82 -3.46 -11.14
N SER A 46 29.30 -2.58 -12.00
CA SER A 46 29.42 -2.69 -13.45
C SER A 46 29.74 -1.34 -14.10
N ALA A 47 30.21 -1.39 -15.35
CA ALA A 47 30.54 -0.21 -16.13
C ALA A 47 29.38 0.22 -17.03
N SER A 48 29.38 1.48 -17.46
CA SER A 48 28.44 2.00 -18.45
C SER A 48 28.42 1.13 -19.73
N GLY A 49 27.23 0.86 -20.24
CA GLY A 49 26.95 -0.02 -21.38
C GLY A 49 26.84 -1.50 -21.04
N THR A 50 27.17 -1.91 -19.80
CA THR A 50 27.00 -3.30 -19.36
C THR A 50 25.51 -3.59 -19.11
N PRO A 51 24.93 -4.63 -19.71
CA PRO A 51 23.53 -4.96 -19.45
C PRO A 51 23.32 -5.48 -18.02
N ILE A 52 22.19 -5.12 -17.41
CA ILE A 52 21.72 -5.70 -16.15
C ILE A 52 20.63 -6.74 -16.43
N GLU A 53 20.75 -7.90 -15.83
CA GLU A 53 19.75 -8.95 -15.93
C GLU A 53 18.62 -8.72 -14.92
N ARG A 54 17.37 -8.70 -15.38
CA ARG A 54 16.20 -8.95 -14.54
C ARG A 54 16.01 -10.47 -14.42
N PRO A 55 16.21 -11.08 -13.24
CA PRO A 55 16.16 -12.53 -13.09
C PRO A 55 14.84 -13.14 -13.55
N ALA A 56 14.87 -14.39 -14.04
CA ALA A 56 13.63 -15.05 -14.44
C ALA A 56 12.70 -15.27 -13.24
N GLY A 57 11.41 -14.99 -13.45
CA GLY A 57 10.37 -15.12 -12.41
C GLY A 57 10.23 -13.91 -11.48
N THR A 58 10.98 -12.83 -11.69
CA THR A 58 10.77 -11.55 -11.00
C THR A 58 9.99 -10.57 -11.87
N GLU A 59 9.31 -9.62 -11.25
CA GLU A 59 8.52 -8.57 -11.90
C GLU A 59 9.16 -7.19 -11.70
N LEU A 60 9.67 -6.90 -10.49
CA LEU A 60 9.91 -5.55 -9.99
C LEU A 60 11.42 -5.22 -9.90
N LEU A 61 12.13 -5.21 -11.04
CA LEU A 61 13.47 -4.63 -11.11
C LEU A 61 13.35 -3.10 -11.14
N ALA A 62 13.78 -2.45 -10.07
CA ALA A 62 13.72 -1.00 -9.95
C ALA A 62 15.10 -0.36 -10.07
N PHE A 63 15.13 0.83 -10.67
CA PHE A 63 16.31 1.68 -10.75
C PHE A 63 16.27 2.74 -9.66
N GLU A 64 17.43 3.19 -9.19
CA GLU A 64 17.56 4.31 -8.27
C GLU A 64 18.79 5.11 -8.68
N GLY A 65 18.60 6.21 -9.43
CA GLY A 65 19.71 7.07 -9.82
C GLY A 65 20.27 7.81 -8.62
N GLU A 66 21.57 7.73 -8.40
CA GLU A 66 22.24 8.27 -7.22
C GLU A 66 23.56 8.97 -7.57
N ILE A 67 24.03 9.76 -6.60
CA ILE A 67 25.40 10.28 -6.58
C ILE A 67 26.26 9.30 -5.77
N ALA A 68 27.37 8.85 -6.38
CA ALA A 68 28.40 8.06 -5.71
C ALA A 68 29.59 8.93 -5.29
N LEU A 69 30.04 8.75 -4.04
CA LEU A 69 31.26 9.34 -3.51
C LEU A 69 32.38 8.30 -3.51
N ILE A 70 33.55 8.66 -4.01
CA ILE A 70 34.74 7.81 -4.00
C ILE A 70 35.71 8.32 -2.93
N ILE A 71 36.06 7.46 -1.98
CA ILE A 71 37.02 7.79 -0.92
C ILE A 71 38.44 7.79 -1.50
N GLY A 72 39.21 8.84 -1.23
CA GLY A 72 40.55 9.04 -1.78
C GLY A 72 41.70 8.71 -0.84
N ARG A 73 41.43 8.65 0.46
CA ARG A 73 42.43 8.41 1.51
C ARG A 73 41.81 7.68 2.70
N SER A 74 42.63 6.93 3.42
CA SER A 74 42.20 6.23 4.63
C SER A 74 41.78 7.24 5.72
N ILE A 75 40.58 7.06 6.28
CA ILE A 75 40.02 7.91 7.35
C ILE A 75 39.25 7.13 8.40
N ARG A 76 39.25 7.64 9.63
CA ARG A 76 38.51 7.13 10.79
C ARG A 76 38.21 8.27 11.75
N ARG A 77 36.98 8.32 12.27
CA ARG A 77 36.50 9.29 13.29
C ARG A 77 36.79 10.74 12.92
N VAL A 78 36.45 11.10 11.68
CA VAL A 78 36.68 12.44 11.15
C VAL A 78 35.47 13.35 11.37
N SER A 79 35.67 14.66 11.35
CA SER A 79 34.56 15.63 11.28
C SER A 79 33.89 15.63 9.89
N PRO A 80 32.68 16.20 9.74
CA PRO A 80 32.02 16.33 8.44
C PRO A 80 32.88 16.99 7.36
N ASP A 81 33.57 18.09 7.68
CA ASP A 81 34.45 18.80 6.75
C ASP A 81 35.63 17.93 6.31
N GLN A 82 36.22 17.21 7.27
CA GLN A 82 37.31 16.27 6.99
C GLN A 82 36.82 15.07 6.18
N GLY A 83 35.56 14.65 6.37
CA GLY A 83 34.87 13.62 5.61
C GLY A 83 34.75 14.01 4.13
N TRP A 84 34.21 15.20 3.83
CA TRP A 84 34.18 15.70 2.46
C TRP A 84 35.58 15.84 1.86
N ALA A 85 36.54 16.38 2.61
CA ALA A 85 37.93 16.51 2.15
C ALA A 85 38.64 15.17 1.89
N ALA A 86 38.06 14.04 2.33
CA ALA A 86 38.58 12.70 2.03
C ALA A 86 38.00 12.10 0.75
N VAL A 87 36.92 12.66 0.19
CA VAL A 87 36.37 12.25 -1.11
C VAL A 87 37.32 12.70 -2.21
N SER A 88 37.78 11.76 -3.06
CA SER A 88 38.61 12.08 -4.23
C SER A 88 37.78 12.39 -5.46
N GLY A 89 36.59 11.78 -5.57
CA GLY A 89 35.75 11.94 -6.74
C GLY A 89 34.28 11.69 -6.50
N VAL A 90 33.49 12.23 -7.42
CA VAL A 90 32.03 12.10 -7.49
C VAL A 90 31.67 11.50 -8.84
N THR A 91 30.72 10.58 -8.91
CA THR A 91 30.26 10.01 -10.18
C THR A 91 28.79 9.62 -10.12
N ALA A 92 28.18 9.30 -11.26
CA ALA A 92 26.83 8.76 -11.30
C ALA A 92 26.83 7.29 -10.88
N ALA A 93 25.74 6.89 -10.25
CA ALA A 93 25.48 5.51 -9.86
C ALA A 93 24.02 5.15 -10.12
N ASN A 94 23.75 3.86 -10.27
CA ASN A 94 22.39 3.34 -10.24
C ASN A 94 22.30 2.20 -9.22
N ASP A 95 21.54 2.41 -8.15
CA ASP A 95 21.31 1.41 -7.10
C ASP A 95 20.13 0.51 -7.47
N PHE A 96 20.35 -0.38 -8.44
CA PHE A 96 19.33 -1.33 -8.86
C PHE A 96 18.96 -2.30 -7.74
N GLY A 97 17.68 -2.67 -7.73
CA GLY A 97 17.19 -3.74 -6.85
C GLY A 97 15.99 -4.47 -7.42
N VAL A 98 15.92 -5.76 -7.14
CA VAL A 98 14.74 -6.61 -7.41
C VAL A 98 13.86 -6.60 -6.17
N TYR A 99 12.71 -5.93 -6.26
CA TYR A 99 11.86 -5.68 -5.10
C TYR A 99 11.08 -6.90 -4.66
N ASP A 100 10.87 -7.87 -5.55
CA ASP A 100 10.31 -9.19 -5.26
C ASP A 100 11.04 -9.93 -4.13
N LEU A 101 12.31 -9.57 -3.87
CA LEU A 101 13.16 -10.19 -2.86
C LEU A 101 13.44 -9.28 -1.65
N ARG A 102 12.80 -8.11 -1.54
CA ARG A 102 13.00 -7.20 -0.38
C ARG A 102 12.68 -7.85 0.96
N TYR A 103 11.75 -8.80 0.96
CA TYR A 103 11.35 -9.50 2.18
C TYR A 103 12.45 -10.45 2.71
N ALA A 104 13.36 -10.92 1.85
CA ALA A 104 14.30 -11.99 2.17
C ALA A 104 15.30 -11.57 3.26
N ASP A 105 15.89 -10.38 3.11
CA ASP A 105 16.87 -9.82 4.05
C ASP A 105 16.52 -8.37 4.45
N LYS A 106 15.31 -8.20 4.99
CA LYS A 106 14.77 -6.88 5.33
C LYS A 106 15.77 -6.09 6.20
N GLY A 107 16.24 -4.96 5.67
CA GLY A 107 17.19 -4.06 6.33
C GLY A 107 18.64 -4.18 5.83
N SER A 108 19.13 -5.37 5.47
CA SER A 108 20.46 -5.52 4.86
C SER A 108 20.43 -5.46 3.33
N ASN A 109 19.28 -5.76 2.73
CA ASN A 109 19.02 -5.70 1.28
C ASN A 109 19.95 -6.58 0.43
N LEU A 110 20.63 -7.57 1.02
CA LEU A 110 21.66 -8.33 0.33
C LEU A 110 21.11 -9.06 -0.91
N LYS A 111 20.02 -9.82 -0.76
CA LYS A 111 19.41 -10.53 -1.90
C LYS A 111 18.73 -9.62 -2.92
N SER A 112 18.12 -8.52 -2.50
CA SER A 112 17.39 -7.63 -3.40
C SER A 112 18.29 -6.68 -4.16
N LYS A 113 19.41 -6.24 -3.58
CA LYS A 113 20.30 -5.21 -4.14
C LYS A 113 21.73 -5.69 -4.43
N GLY A 114 22.05 -6.95 -4.15
CA GLY A 114 23.42 -7.48 -4.27
C GLY A 114 23.74 -8.28 -5.53
N GLY A 115 22.83 -8.34 -6.50
CA GLY A 115 23.05 -9.08 -7.75
C GLY A 115 24.16 -8.52 -8.61
N ASP A 116 24.73 -9.34 -9.50
CA ASP A 116 25.77 -8.92 -10.44
C ASP A 116 25.22 -7.81 -11.36
N GLY A 117 25.99 -6.73 -11.51
CA GLY A 117 25.58 -5.55 -12.28
C GLY A 117 24.57 -4.62 -11.62
N PHE A 118 24.16 -4.87 -10.37
CA PHE A 118 23.17 -4.04 -9.66
C PHE A 118 23.74 -2.70 -9.12
N THR A 119 25.01 -2.41 -9.38
CA THR A 119 25.67 -1.13 -9.05
C THR A 119 26.47 -0.57 -10.23
N PRO A 120 25.84 -0.18 -11.35
CA PRO A 120 26.57 0.56 -12.37
C PRO A 120 27.15 1.85 -11.79
N LEU A 121 28.41 2.16 -12.13
CA LEU A 121 29.12 3.38 -11.73
C LEU A 121 29.78 4.04 -12.95
N GLY A 122 29.91 5.37 -12.94
CA GLY A 122 30.63 6.11 -13.98
C GLY A 122 29.71 6.93 -14.89
N PRO A 123 30.01 7.07 -16.20
CA PRO A 123 31.21 6.57 -16.86
C PRO A 123 32.48 7.35 -16.46
N ASN A 124 32.35 8.63 -16.10
CA ASN A 124 33.47 9.45 -15.67
C ASN A 124 33.33 9.96 -14.23
N VAL A 125 34.46 10.27 -13.62
CA VAL A 125 34.60 10.76 -12.25
C VAL A 125 34.94 12.25 -12.28
N LEU A 126 34.12 13.05 -11.59
CA LEU A 126 34.36 14.46 -11.32
C LEU A 126 35.35 14.56 -10.15
N ASN A 127 36.33 15.45 -10.25
CA ASN A 127 37.26 15.70 -9.13
C ASN A 127 36.53 16.45 -8.00
N ALA A 128 36.44 15.83 -6.82
CA ALA A 128 35.73 16.39 -5.67
C ALA A 128 36.29 17.74 -5.20
N ARG A 129 37.57 18.06 -5.49
CA ARG A 129 38.16 19.37 -5.16
C ARG A 129 37.67 20.51 -6.04
N GLY A 130 37.02 20.20 -7.16
CA GLY A 130 36.55 21.19 -8.14
C GLY A 130 35.04 21.43 -8.10
N VAL A 131 34.33 20.83 -7.14
CA VAL A 131 32.86 20.89 -7.02
C VAL A 131 32.46 21.09 -5.57
N GLU A 132 31.31 21.71 -5.35
CA GLU A 132 30.73 21.89 -4.01
C GLU A 132 29.72 20.75 -3.72
N PRO A 133 29.74 20.17 -2.50
CA PRO A 133 28.94 19.00 -2.16
C PRO A 133 27.43 19.25 -2.11
N ASP A 134 27.01 20.51 -2.00
CA ASP A 134 25.61 20.96 -1.97
C ASP A 134 25.13 21.54 -3.32
N ALA A 135 26.00 21.58 -4.34
CA ALA A 135 25.67 22.15 -5.66
C ALA A 135 25.78 21.13 -6.82
N LEU A 136 25.64 19.84 -6.52
CA LEU A 136 25.58 18.76 -7.49
C LEU A 136 24.13 18.48 -7.88
N ARG A 137 23.92 18.04 -9.12
CA ARG A 137 22.60 17.62 -9.63
C ARG A 137 22.69 16.19 -10.15
N VAL A 138 21.66 15.41 -9.85
CA VAL A 138 21.47 14.05 -10.37
C VAL A 138 20.23 14.03 -11.25
N ARG A 139 20.36 13.38 -12.40
CA ARG A 139 19.25 13.17 -13.32
C ARG A 139 19.24 11.73 -13.81
N THR A 140 18.04 11.20 -14.00
CA THR A 140 17.83 9.83 -14.50
C THR A 140 16.84 9.83 -15.65
N TRP A 141 17.13 9.04 -16.67
CA TRP A 141 16.26 8.81 -17.80
C TRP A 141 15.96 7.33 -17.98
N VAL A 142 14.74 7.03 -18.42
CA VAL A 142 14.36 5.70 -18.90
C VAL A 142 13.93 5.86 -20.35
N ASN A 143 14.62 5.19 -21.27
CA ASN A 143 14.35 5.29 -22.72
C ASN A 143 14.34 6.73 -23.25
N GLY A 144 15.19 7.60 -22.68
CA GLY A 144 15.29 9.02 -23.03
C GLY A 144 14.28 9.94 -22.33
N GLU A 145 13.31 9.42 -21.58
CA GLU A 145 12.37 10.21 -20.78
C GLU A 145 12.98 10.55 -19.42
N LEU A 146 12.99 11.84 -19.04
CA LEU A 146 13.52 12.32 -17.77
C LEU A 146 12.55 11.96 -16.63
N VAL A 147 12.97 11.07 -15.74
CA VAL A 147 12.14 10.55 -14.63
C VAL A 147 12.63 10.98 -13.25
N GLN A 148 13.88 11.39 -13.12
CA GLN A 148 14.43 12.00 -11.90
C GLN A 148 15.25 13.25 -12.27
N ASP A 149 15.06 14.35 -11.55
CA ASP A 149 15.87 15.57 -11.65
C ASP A 149 15.87 16.28 -10.29
N ASP A 150 16.98 16.22 -9.57
CA ASP A 150 17.07 16.79 -8.22
C ASP A 150 18.49 17.26 -7.91
N SER A 151 18.62 18.12 -6.89
CA SER A 151 19.86 18.76 -6.47
C SER A 151 20.25 18.35 -5.06
N THR A 152 21.54 18.42 -4.75
CA THR A 152 22.08 18.16 -3.41
C THR A 152 21.84 19.29 -2.40
N ALA A 153 21.28 20.42 -2.83
CA ALA A 153 21.12 21.62 -2.00
C ALA A 153 20.28 21.39 -0.73
N GLU A 154 19.29 20.50 -0.80
CA GLU A 154 18.31 20.27 0.26
C GLU A 154 18.43 18.87 0.88
N LEU A 155 19.58 18.20 0.76
CA LEU A 155 19.78 16.87 1.35
C LEU A 155 19.59 16.89 2.87
N VAL A 156 18.85 15.90 3.39
CA VAL A 156 18.65 15.74 4.84
C VAL A 156 19.96 15.41 5.56
N PHE A 157 20.81 14.63 4.91
CA PHE A 157 22.15 14.28 5.38
C PHE A 157 23.20 14.72 4.35
N PRO A 158 23.89 15.85 4.59
CA PRO A 158 24.97 16.31 3.72
C PRO A 158 26.09 15.28 3.59
N PHE A 159 26.76 15.23 2.45
CA PHE A 159 27.77 14.20 2.14
C PHE A 159 28.90 14.10 3.18
N GLY A 160 29.44 15.23 3.64
CA GLY A 160 30.44 15.23 4.70
C GLY A 160 29.96 14.54 5.98
N ARG A 161 28.68 14.72 6.35
CA ARG A 161 28.06 14.06 7.51
C ARG A 161 27.99 12.55 7.32
N LEU A 162 27.62 12.06 6.13
CA LEU A 162 27.57 10.62 5.83
C LEU A 162 28.96 9.97 6.01
N VAL A 163 29.99 10.58 5.43
CA VAL A 163 31.37 10.08 5.53
C VAL A 163 31.85 10.08 6.98
N ALA A 164 31.62 11.19 7.71
CA ALA A 164 31.99 11.32 9.11
C ALA A 164 31.29 10.28 9.98
N ASP A 165 29.98 10.09 9.79
CA ASP A 165 29.15 9.17 10.55
C ASP A 165 29.61 7.71 10.40
N LEU A 166 29.79 7.25 9.15
CA LEU A 166 30.37 5.94 8.88
C LEU A 166 31.75 5.80 9.53
N SER A 167 32.61 6.81 9.38
CA SER A 167 33.99 6.76 9.87
C SER A 167 34.12 6.57 11.39
N GLN A 168 33.06 6.84 12.18
CA GLN A 168 33.08 6.72 13.63
C GLN A 168 33.48 5.30 14.08
N LEU A 169 32.96 4.30 13.38
CA LEU A 169 33.14 2.88 13.69
C LEU A 169 33.97 2.14 12.65
N MET A 170 33.80 2.45 11.36
CA MET A 170 34.55 1.80 10.28
C MET A 170 35.68 2.68 9.73
N THR A 171 36.81 2.07 9.36
CA THR A 171 37.80 2.77 8.54
C THR A 171 37.29 2.79 7.10
N LEU A 172 37.23 3.98 6.49
CA LEU A 172 37.01 4.12 5.06
C LEU A 172 38.37 4.20 4.37
N GLU A 173 38.56 3.42 3.33
CA GLU A 173 39.82 3.22 2.61
C GLU A 173 39.74 3.83 1.21
N PRO A 174 40.90 4.17 0.59
CA PRO A 174 40.92 4.61 -0.80
C PRO A 174 40.21 3.61 -1.73
N GLY A 175 39.30 4.11 -2.56
CA GLY A 175 38.53 3.32 -3.52
C GLY A 175 37.19 2.83 -2.99
N ASP A 176 36.86 3.01 -1.71
CA ASP A 176 35.51 2.75 -1.22
C ASP A 176 34.50 3.69 -1.86
N VAL A 177 33.28 3.18 -2.04
CA VAL A 177 32.17 3.92 -2.65
C VAL A 177 31.03 4.07 -1.67
N ILE A 178 30.47 5.28 -1.59
CA ILE A 178 29.25 5.57 -0.83
C ILE A 178 28.18 6.03 -1.80
N LEU A 179 27.08 5.28 -1.90
CA LEU A 179 25.85 5.69 -2.58
C LEU A 179 24.99 6.50 -1.61
N THR A 180 24.52 7.66 -2.07
CA THR A 180 24.06 8.74 -1.18
C THR A 180 22.55 8.91 -1.13
N GLY A 181 21.80 7.94 -1.65
CA GLY A 181 20.36 7.95 -1.77
C GLY A 181 19.90 8.49 -3.12
N THR A 182 18.63 8.25 -3.42
CA THR A 182 17.98 8.62 -4.68
C THR A 182 16.83 9.62 -4.45
N PRO A 183 16.55 10.55 -5.39
CA PRO A 183 15.36 11.41 -5.33
C PRO A 183 14.06 10.65 -5.63
N ALA A 184 12.93 11.37 -5.59
CA ALA A 184 11.67 10.84 -6.12
C ALA A 184 11.80 10.47 -7.62
N GLY A 185 10.90 9.61 -8.10
CA GLY A 185 10.84 9.22 -9.52
C GLY A 185 11.54 7.90 -9.87
N SER A 186 12.15 7.19 -8.91
CA SER A 186 12.52 5.78 -9.13
C SER A 186 11.29 4.93 -9.34
N SER A 187 11.39 4.00 -10.28
CA SER A 187 10.32 3.07 -10.63
C SER A 187 10.89 1.74 -11.14
N VAL A 188 10.01 0.87 -11.61
CA VAL A 188 10.33 -0.42 -12.23
C VAL A 188 10.71 -0.23 -13.69
N VAL A 189 11.67 -1.02 -14.17
CA VAL A 189 12.08 -1.11 -15.58
C VAL A 189 12.00 -2.55 -16.07
N GLN A 190 11.73 -2.71 -17.36
CA GLN A 190 11.50 -3.98 -18.02
C GLN A 190 12.66 -4.35 -18.95
N PRO A 191 12.86 -5.65 -19.25
CA PRO A 191 13.76 -6.08 -20.31
C PRO A 191 13.47 -5.34 -21.63
N GLY A 192 14.51 -4.76 -22.22
CA GLY A 192 14.42 -3.88 -23.38
C GLY A 192 14.57 -2.39 -23.05
N ASP A 193 14.33 -1.99 -21.80
CA ASP A 193 14.55 -0.62 -21.36
C ASP A 193 16.04 -0.28 -21.25
N VAL A 194 16.35 1.02 -21.35
CA VAL A 194 17.66 1.57 -21.08
C VAL A 194 17.55 2.66 -20.02
N VAL A 195 18.28 2.51 -18.92
CA VAL A 195 18.35 3.52 -17.85
C VAL A 195 19.64 4.29 -17.97
N GLU A 196 19.55 5.61 -17.94
CA GLU A 196 20.70 6.51 -17.97
C GLU A 196 20.74 7.37 -16.72
N VAL A 197 21.88 7.46 -16.03
CA VAL A 197 22.06 8.39 -14.89
C VAL A 197 23.19 9.37 -15.21
N GLU A 198 22.99 10.65 -14.88
CA GLU A 198 24.01 11.69 -15.01
C GLU A 198 24.13 12.49 -13.72
N VAL A 199 25.38 12.75 -13.32
CA VAL A 199 25.70 13.68 -12.23
C VAL A 199 26.54 14.81 -12.80
N ASP A 200 26.08 16.05 -12.61
CA ASP A 200 26.80 17.25 -13.03
C ASP A 200 26.91 18.28 -11.90
N ALA A 201 27.88 19.20 -12.06
CA ALA A 201 28.08 20.35 -11.15
C ALA A 201 27.85 21.64 -11.95
N PRO A 202 26.58 22.06 -12.16
CA PRO A 202 26.24 23.11 -13.12
C PRO A 202 26.82 24.49 -12.76
N THR A 203 27.07 24.74 -11.47
CA THR A 203 27.61 26.01 -10.97
C THR A 203 29.14 26.02 -10.87
N ALA A 204 29.81 24.87 -11.02
CA ALA A 204 31.26 24.77 -10.94
C ALA A 204 31.94 25.23 -12.25
N PRO A 205 33.19 25.73 -12.20
CA PRO A 205 33.91 26.16 -13.40
C PRO A 205 33.99 25.06 -14.47
N GLY A 206 33.41 25.34 -15.65
CA GLY A 206 33.38 24.41 -16.78
C GLY A 206 32.23 23.39 -16.73
N ALA A 207 31.31 23.50 -15.76
CA ALA A 207 30.13 22.64 -15.62
C ALA A 207 30.41 21.14 -15.83
N PRO A 208 31.35 20.56 -15.05
CA PRO A 208 31.76 19.17 -15.25
C PRO A 208 30.58 18.22 -15.09
N SER A 209 30.58 17.15 -15.87
CA SER A 209 29.58 16.08 -15.85
C SER A 209 30.27 14.71 -15.82
N SER A 210 29.63 13.74 -15.19
CA SER A 210 30.02 12.33 -15.26
C SER A 210 29.84 11.76 -16.66
N GLY A 211 29.04 12.41 -17.52
CA GLY A 211 28.42 11.80 -18.69
C GLY A 211 27.29 10.83 -18.29
N ARG A 212 26.63 10.25 -19.29
CA ARG A 212 25.54 9.30 -19.10
C ARG A 212 26.06 7.91 -18.75
N LEU A 213 25.71 7.44 -17.56
CA LEU A 213 25.84 6.05 -17.14
C LEU A 213 24.69 5.25 -17.73
N VAL A 214 24.94 4.57 -18.84
CA VAL A 214 23.93 3.85 -19.62
C VAL A 214 23.86 2.40 -19.14
N THR A 215 22.68 1.90 -18.80
CA THR A 215 22.47 0.52 -18.37
C THR A 215 21.29 -0.11 -19.12
N PRO A 216 21.55 -0.95 -20.15
CA PRO A 216 20.50 -1.72 -20.81
C PRO A 216 19.94 -2.81 -19.88
N VAL A 217 18.63 -3.04 -19.90
CA VAL A 217 17.97 -4.09 -19.12
C VAL A 217 17.70 -5.30 -20.02
N VAL A 218 18.11 -6.49 -19.58
CA VAL A 218 17.89 -7.75 -20.31
C VAL A 218 17.10 -8.75 -19.46
N ALA A 219 16.42 -9.68 -20.14
CA ALA A 219 15.67 -10.73 -19.47
C ALA A 219 16.61 -11.88 -19.08
N GLY A 220 16.52 -12.30 -17.83
CA GLY A 220 17.14 -13.52 -17.34
C GLY A 220 16.44 -14.76 -17.86
N ALA A 221 17.22 -15.79 -18.18
CA ALA A 221 16.68 -17.07 -18.65
C ALA A 221 16.66 -18.15 -17.56
N VAL A 222 17.38 -17.93 -16.45
CA VAL A 222 17.56 -18.93 -15.41
C VAL A 222 16.65 -18.61 -14.22
N ALA A 223 15.69 -19.49 -13.96
CA ALA A 223 14.82 -19.38 -12.80
C ALA A 223 15.60 -19.65 -11.51
N MET A 224 15.21 -18.98 -10.43
CA MET A 224 15.74 -19.28 -9.09
C MET A 224 15.31 -20.68 -8.65
N ALA A 225 16.25 -21.47 -8.17
CA ALA A 225 15.98 -22.80 -7.65
C ALA A 225 15.35 -22.75 -6.24
N GLU A 226 14.63 -23.80 -5.86
CA GLU A 226 13.75 -23.86 -4.68
C GLU A 226 14.45 -23.93 -3.31
N TYR A 227 15.77 -23.77 -3.24
CA TYR A 227 16.53 -23.85 -1.98
C TYR A 227 16.70 -22.50 -1.26
N GLY A 228 15.94 -21.46 -1.63
CA GLY A 228 16.08 -20.12 -1.04
C GLY A 228 14.84 -19.23 -1.15
N ALA A 229 15.01 -17.95 -0.79
CA ALA A 229 13.97 -16.94 -0.98
C ALA A 229 13.57 -16.88 -2.47
N SER A 230 12.28 -17.01 -2.73
CA SER A 230 11.70 -16.95 -4.06
C SER A 230 11.04 -15.58 -4.26
N PRO A 231 10.89 -15.09 -5.51
CA PRO A 231 10.17 -13.84 -5.77
C PRO A 231 8.78 -13.84 -5.10
N LYS A 232 8.47 -12.78 -4.35
CA LYS A 232 7.13 -12.54 -3.77
C LYS A 232 6.64 -11.16 -4.16
N ILE A 233 5.43 -11.13 -4.70
CA ILE A 233 4.78 -9.90 -5.15
C ILE A 233 3.34 -9.89 -4.70
N ASP A 234 2.88 -8.70 -4.34
CA ASP A 234 1.49 -8.37 -4.05
C ASP A 234 1.21 -6.97 -4.60
N ASP A 235 -0.06 -6.57 -4.62
CA ASP A 235 -0.47 -5.29 -5.22
C ASP A 235 0.07 -4.08 -4.46
N LEU A 236 0.30 -4.22 -3.15
CA LEU A 236 0.93 -3.17 -2.36
C LEU A 236 2.38 -2.96 -2.82
N GLN A 237 3.16 -4.04 -2.96
CA GLN A 237 4.52 -3.98 -3.45
C GLN A 237 4.60 -3.43 -4.88
N ARG A 238 3.66 -3.81 -5.77
CA ARG A 238 3.57 -3.24 -7.11
C ARG A 238 3.31 -1.73 -7.07
N ALA A 239 2.30 -1.28 -6.33
CA ALA A 239 1.99 0.14 -6.21
C ALA A 239 3.17 0.94 -5.64
N GLU A 240 3.86 0.40 -4.62
CA GLU A 240 5.05 1.04 -4.04
C GLU A 240 6.27 1.05 -4.96
N ALA A 241 6.40 0.05 -5.84
CA ALA A 241 7.52 -0.08 -6.78
C ALA A 241 7.35 0.84 -7.98
N TRP A 242 6.13 0.91 -8.53
CA TRP A 242 5.78 1.80 -9.65
C TRP A 242 5.51 3.24 -9.21
N GLY A 243 5.38 3.49 -7.91
CA GLY A 243 5.14 4.80 -7.31
C GLY A 243 3.65 5.14 -7.14
N SER A 244 2.75 4.46 -7.84
CA SER A 244 1.30 4.50 -7.64
C SER A 244 0.63 3.22 -8.13
N ALA A 245 -0.62 2.97 -7.71
CA ALA A 245 -1.42 1.86 -8.22
C ALA A 245 -1.71 2.00 -9.73
N GLU A 246 -2.03 3.21 -10.19
CA GLU A 246 -2.26 3.52 -11.61
C GLU A 246 -1.02 3.18 -12.45
N ALA A 247 0.16 3.64 -12.04
CA ALA A 247 1.41 3.36 -12.73
C ALA A 247 1.76 1.87 -12.73
N ALA A 248 1.31 1.12 -11.72
CA ALA A 248 1.45 -0.33 -11.66
C ALA A 248 0.44 -1.09 -12.55
N GLY A 249 -0.43 -0.39 -13.28
CA GLY A 249 -1.54 -1.01 -14.01
C GLY A 249 -2.54 -1.71 -13.09
N LEU A 250 -2.53 -1.36 -11.80
CA LEU A 250 -3.52 -1.83 -10.84
C LEU A 250 -4.78 -0.98 -10.98
N PRO A 251 -5.96 -1.54 -10.68
CA PRO A 251 -7.19 -0.76 -10.61
C PRO A 251 -6.96 0.44 -9.69
N GLU A 252 -7.40 1.64 -10.10
CA GLU A 252 -7.34 2.83 -9.26
C GLU A 252 -7.87 2.50 -7.86
N ALA A 253 -7.16 2.93 -6.83
CA ALA A 253 -7.68 2.93 -5.46
C ALA A 253 -8.84 3.94 -5.38
N GLY A 254 -10.01 3.52 -5.86
CA GLY A 254 -11.13 4.40 -6.16
C GLY A 254 -12.10 3.88 -7.22
N SER A 255 -11.73 2.90 -8.06
CA SER A 255 -12.74 2.16 -8.84
C SER A 255 -13.49 1.22 -7.90
N SER A 256 -14.45 1.78 -7.19
CA SER A 256 -15.37 1.03 -6.35
C SER A 256 -16.00 -0.07 -7.21
N ILE A 257 -15.77 -1.33 -6.87
CA ILE A 257 -16.51 -2.46 -7.46
C ILE A 257 -18.02 -2.22 -7.40
N LEU A 258 -18.49 -1.45 -6.40
CA LEU A 258 -19.85 -0.94 -6.31
C LEU A 258 -20.02 0.27 -7.22
N THR A 259 -20.22 0.01 -8.52
CA THR A 259 -20.76 0.99 -9.46
C THR A 259 -22.19 1.37 -9.07
N ASP A 260 -22.70 2.51 -9.53
CA ASP A 260 -24.09 2.90 -9.26
C ASP A 260 -25.10 1.89 -9.81
N GLU A 261 -24.78 1.25 -10.95
CA GLU A 261 -25.57 0.16 -11.52
C GLU A 261 -25.61 -1.06 -10.59
N LEU A 262 -24.44 -1.50 -10.08
CA LEU A 262 -24.39 -2.64 -9.17
C LEU A 262 -25.10 -2.32 -7.85
N LYS A 263 -24.94 -1.12 -7.30
CA LYS A 263 -25.68 -0.67 -6.12
C LYS A 263 -27.19 -0.70 -6.34
N ALA A 264 -27.66 -0.28 -7.51
CA ALA A 264 -29.08 -0.35 -7.86
C ALA A 264 -29.59 -1.80 -7.90
N LYS A 265 -28.80 -2.72 -8.48
CA LYS A 265 -29.12 -4.16 -8.49
C LYS A 265 -29.15 -4.75 -7.07
N ILE A 266 -28.14 -4.47 -6.23
CA ILE A 266 -28.10 -4.92 -4.82
C ILE A 266 -29.31 -4.39 -4.04
N ASN A 267 -29.70 -3.13 -4.26
CA ASN A 267 -30.86 -2.53 -3.60
C ASN A 267 -32.21 -3.09 -4.07
N SER A 268 -32.25 -3.83 -5.19
CA SER A 268 -33.48 -4.43 -5.72
C SER A 268 -33.84 -5.79 -5.12
N VAL A 269 -32.96 -6.39 -4.30
CA VAL A 269 -33.12 -7.74 -3.73
C VAL A 269 -33.07 -7.74 -2.21
N GLY A 270 -33.76 -8.65 -1.54
CA GLY A 270 -33.71 -8.78 -0.07
C GLY A 270 -32.37 -9.30 0.46
N THR A 271 -31.97 -8.92 1.69
CA THR A 271 -30.81 -9.55 2.35
C THR A 271 -31.02 -11.06 2.54
N ALA A 272 -32.24 -11.50 2.83
CA ALA A 272 -32.58 -12.93 2.93
C ALA A 272 -32.28 -13.70 1.62
N THR A 273 -32.60 -13.12 0.47
CA THR A 273 -32.35 -13.70 -0.85
C THR A 273 -30.85 -13.76 -1.16
N LEU A 274 -30.12 -12.68 -0.89
CA LEU A 274 -28.66 -12.65 -1.01
C LEU A 274 -28.00 -13.72 -0.12
N SER A 275 -28.45 -13.86 1.12
CA SER A 275 -27.98 -14.90 2.05
C SER A 275 -28.20 -16.32 1.51
N SER A 276 -29.38 -16.59 0.95
CA SER A 276 -29.68 -17.87 0.29
C SER A 276 -28.72 -18.18 -0.87
N GLN A 277 -28.41 -17.17 -1.70
CA GLN A 277 -27.49 -17.31 -2.84
C GLN A 277 -26.03 -17.49 -2.41
N LEU A 278 -25.60 -16.84 -1.33
CA LEU A 278 -24.27 -17.04 -0.74
C LEU A 278 -24.15 -18.45 -0.16
N ARG A 279 -25.19 -18.95 0.51
CA ARG A 279 -25.23 -20.30 1.04
C ARG A 279 -25.11 -21.37 -0.06
N LYS A 280 -25.75 -21.17 -1.21
CA LYS A 280 -25.59 -22.06 -2.39
C LYS A 280 -24.14 -22.14 -2.89
N ARG A 281 -23.32 -21.12 -2.61
CA ARG A 281 -21.89 -21.04 -2.94
C ARG A 281 -20.97 -21.48 -1.79
N GLY A 282 -21.53 -22.05 -0.71
CA GLY A 282 -20.77 -22.53 0.45
C GLY A 282 -20.44 -21.45 1.49
N LEU A 283 -20.89 -20.21 1.28
CA LEU A 283 -20.65 -19.10 2.20
C LEU A 283 -21.79 -19.03 3.23
N ASN A 284 -21.59 -19.66 4.39
CA ASN A 284 -22.62 -19.79 5.42
C ASN A 284 -22.49 -18.76 6.57
N ASN A 285 -21.29 -18.21 6.80
CA ASN A 285 -20.98 -17.37 7.96
C ASN A 285 -20.78 -15.90 7.52
N VAL A 286 -21.79 -15.36 6.83
CA VAL A 286 -21.73 -14.04 6.16
C VAL A 286 -22.59 -12.98 6.86
N SER A 287 -23.35 -13.33 7.91
CA SER A 287 -24.17 -12.37 8.65
C SER A 287 -23.45 -11.77 9.84
N ILE A 288 -23.62 -10.48 10.06
CA ILE A 288 -23.24 -9.81 11.32
C ILE A 288 -24.47 -9.85 12.22
N ASP A 289 -24.42 -10.73 13.22
CA ASP A 289 -25.59 -11.09 14.01
C ASP A 289 -25.82 -10.12 15.19
N GLY A 290 -27.06 -10.10 15.68
CA GLY A 290 -27.44 -9.42 16.92
C GLY A 290 -27.55 -7.90 16.82
N LEU A 291 -27.65 -7.36 15.60
CA LEU A 291 -27.74 -5.92 15.38
C LEU A 291 -29.17 -5.45 15.13
N GLN A 292 -29.46 -4.23 15.60
CA GLN A 292 -30.62 -3.42 15.24
C GLN A 292 -30.16 -2.17 14.49
N THR A 293 -31.05 -1.53 13.73
CA THR A 293 -30.73 -0.34 12.93
C THR A 293 -31.49 0.89 13.41
N THR A 294 -30.84 2.05 13.35
CA THR A 294 -31.50 3.35 13.55
C THR A 294 -32.45 3.73 12.42
N ARG A 295 -32.34 3.08 11.24
CA ARG A 295 -33.11 3.40 10.03
C ARG A 295 -33.63 2.11 9.37
N PRO A 296 -34.65 1.44 9.93
CA PRO A 296 -35.16 0.15 9.42
C PRO A 296 -35.73 0.22 8.00
N THR A 297 -36.12 1.39 7.52
CA THR A 297 -36.62 1.58 6.15
C THR A 297 -35.53 1.92 5.13
N LYS A 298 -34.29 2.13 5.57
CA LYS A 298 -33.17 2.43 4.67
C LYS A 298 -32.32 1.19 4.42
N ARG A 299 -31.89 1.03 3.18
CA ARG A 299 -30.89 0.05 2.78
C ARG A 299 -29.48 0.61 3.04
N LEU A 300 -28.58 -0.28 3.44
CA LEU A 300 -27.15 -0.04 3.54
C LEU A 300 -26.46 -0.81 2.42
N VAL A 301 -25.65 -0.12 1.61
CA VAL A 301 -24.74 -0.73 0.64
C VAL A 301 -23.46 0.08 0.58
N GLY A 302 -22.31 -0.54 0.82
CA GLY A 302 -21.01 0.12 0.69
C GLY A 302 -19.83 -0.81 0.95
N LEU A 303 -18.62 -0.27 0.91
CA LEU A 303 -17.38 -1.05 1.09
C LEU A 303 -16.90 -0.98 2.55
N ALA A 304 -16.51 -2.12 3.11
CA ALA A 304 -16.04 -2.20 4.48
C ALA A 304 -14.74 -1.41 4.68
N ARG A 305 -14.74 -0.52 5.67
CA ARG A 305 -13.56 -0.08 6.41
C ARG A 305 -13.65 -0.69 7.79
N THR A 306 -12.55 -1.12 8.38
CA THR A 306 -12.62 -1.87 9.65
C THR A 306 -11.94 -1.12 10.79
N LEU A 307 -12.51 -1.24 11.98
CA LEU A 307 -11.96 -0.73 13.22
C LEU A 307 -12.05 -1.81 14.29
N ARG A 308 -10.93 -2.12 14.94
CA ARG A 308 -10.86 -3.15 15.98
C ARG A 308 -10.60 -2.55 17.34
N PHE A 309 -11.42 -2.94 18.31
CA PHE A 309 -11.19 -2.65 19.73
C PHE A 309 -10.64 -3.87 20.47
N ILE A 310 -9.76 -3.62 21.44
CA ILE A 310 -9.30 -4.63 22.39
C ILE A 310 -9.91 -4.36 23.79
N PRO A 311 -9.82 -5.32 24.73
CA PRO A 311 -10.21 -5.07 26.12
C PRO A 311 -9.49 -3.87 26.71
N ASN A 312 -10.23 -3.08 27.49
CA ASN A 312 -9.60 -2.03 28.26
C ASN A 312 -8.53 -2.61 29.21
N ARG A 313 -7.36 -1.97 29.18
CA ARG A 313 -6.32 -2.07 30.19
C ARG A 313 -5.83 -0.64 30.40
N GLU A 314 -5.74 -0.21 31.65
CA GLU A 314 -5.61 1.21 31.99
C GLU A 314 -4.35 1.85 31.40
N ASP A 315 -3.21 1.14 31.40
CA ASP A 315 -1.95 1.56 30.78
C ASP A 315 -2.07 1.71 29.26
N LEU A 316 -2.75 0.76 28.58
CA LEU A 316 -2.98 0.82 27.14
C LEU A 316 -3.94 1.95 26.77
N PHE A 317 -4.95 2.20 27.60
CA PHE A 317 -5.87 3.31 27.38
C PHE A 317 -5.17 4.67 27.53
N ILE A 318 -4.23 4.81 28.47
CA ILE A 318 -3.40 6.01 28.58
C ILE A 318 -2.57 6.22 27.30
N ALA A 319 -1.97 5.16 26.76
CA ALA A 319 -1.11 5.26 25.58
C ALA A 319 -1.89 5.42 24.26
N HIS A 320 -3.07 4.80 24.12
CA HIS A 320 -3.77 4.66 22.84
C HIS A 320 -5.22 5.18 22.84
N GLY A 321 -5.82 5.42 24.00
CA GLY A 321 -7.23 5.79 24.13
C GLY A 321 -7.52 7.30 23.99
N GLY A 322 -6.54 8.16 24.29
CA GLY A 322 -6.69 9.61 24.21
C GLY A 322 -6.37 10.22 22.84
N GLY A 323 -6.45 11.55 22.73
CA GLY A 323 -5.94 12.29 21.57
C GLY A 323 -6.55 11.87 20.23
N TYR A 324 -5.72 11.81 19.18
CA TYR A 324 -6.07 11.37 17.83
C TYR A 324 -5.85 9.85 17.65
N ASN A 325 -6.58 9.08 18.45
CA ASN A 325 -6.51 7.63 18.50
C ASN A 325 -7.01 6.93 17.21
N ALA A 326 -6.90 5.59 17.16
CA ALA A 326 -7.30 4.78 16.01
C ALA A 326 -8.78 4.95 15.64
N GLN A 327 -9.68 5.12 16.62
CA GLN A 327 -11.09 5.40 16.34
C GLN A 327 -11.26 6.70 15.57
N LYS A 328 -10.70 7.81 16.06
CA LYS A 328 -10.84 9.11 15.38
C LYS A 328 -10.22 9.10 13.98
N ARG A 329 -9.06 8.46 13.82
CA ARG A 329 -8.43 8.25 12.50
C ARG A 329 -9.33 7.46 11.55
N ALA A 330 -9.97 6.40 12.03
CA ALA A 330 -10.91 5.61 11.23
C ALA A 330 -12.04 6.50 10.69
N PHE A 331 -12.74 7.22 11.58
CA PHE A 331 -13.84 8.12 11.22
C PHE A 331 -13.42 9.25 10.27
N ASP A 332 -12.26 9.88 10.50
CA ASP A 332 -11.78 10.97 9.65
C ASP A 332 -11.36 10.51 8.26
N SER A 333 -10.88 9.28 8.13
CA SER A 333 -10.40 8.72 6.85
C SER A 333 -11.50 8.09 5.99
N LEU A 334 -12.75 8.11 6.45
CA LEU A 334 -13.89 7.59 5.67
C LEU A 334 -14.11 8.41 4.41
N ARG A 335 -14.50 7.72 3.34
CA ARG A 335 -14.78 8.27 2.02
C ARG A 335 -16.26 8.05 1.66
N PRO A 336 -16.78 8.77 0.66
CA PRO A 336 -18.12 8.52 0.14
C PRO A 336 -18.34 7.05 -0.24
N GLY A 337 -19.36 6.42 0.32
CA GLY A 337 -19.70 5.01 0.09
C GLY A 337 -19.02 3.98 1.02
N ASP A 338 -18.13 4.41 1.92
CA ASP A 338 -17.54 3.52 2.92
C ASP A 338 -18.57 3.13 3.99
N VAL A 339 -18.47 1.91 4.50
CA VAL A 339 -19.17 1.43 5.68
C VAL A 339 -18.13 1.10 6.74
N LEU A 340 -18.14 1.83 7.85
CA LEU A 340 -17.23 1.52 8.96
C LEU A 340 -17.81 0.38 9.79
N VAL A 341 -17.13 -0.76 9.79
CA VAL A 341 -17.46 -1.95 10.58
C VAL A 341 -16.53 -2.02 11.79
N ILE A 342 -17.12 -2.07 12.99
CA ILE A 342 -16.43 -1.94 14.27
C ILE A 342 -16.55 -3.24 15.06
N GLU A 343 -15.42 -3.94 15.25
CA GLU A 343 -15.31 -5.06 16.19
C GLU A 343 -15.17 -4.49 17.61
N ALA A 344 -16.25 -4.60 18.38
CA ALA A 344 -16.32 -4.36 19.81
C ALA A 344 -16.19 -5.65 20.62
N ARG A 345 -16.10 -6.81 19.95
CA ARG A 345 -16.03 -8.16 20.53
C ARG A 345 -17.35 -8.57 21.22
N GLY A 346 -18.47 -8.04 20.73
CA GLY A 346 -19.79 -8.22 21.35
C GLY A 346 -19.99 -7.51 22.70
N GLU A 347 -19.08 -6.62 23.11
CA GLU A 347 -19.19 -5.89 24.39
C GLU A 347 -20.16 -4.72 24.26
N THR A 348 -21.28 -4.80 24.97
CA THR A 348 -22.39 -3.83 24.90
C THR A 348 -22.46 -2.88 26.09
N GLY A 349 -21.62 -3.05 27.12
CA GLY A 349 -21.57 -2.23 28.34
C GLY A 349 -20.86 -0.88 28.16
N THR A 350 -20.61 -0.44 26.92
CA THR A 350 -20.09 0.89 26.59
C THR A 350 -20.32 1.25 25.12
N GLY A 351 -20.26 2.55 24.79
CA GLY A 351 -20.39 3.05 23.42
C GLY A 351 -19.10 2.94 22.62
N THR A 352 -19.21 2.41 21.40
CA THR A 352 -18.15 2.40 20.37
C THR A 352 -18.24 3.57 19.40
N VAL A 353 -19.38 4.23 19.36
CA VAL A 353 -19.66 5.45 18.61
C VAL A 353 -20.65 6.29 19.40
N GLY A 354 -20.61 7.61 19.19
CA GLY A 354 -21.58 8.58 19.68
C GLY A 354 -21.95 9.57 18.58
N ASP A 355 -22.82 10.51 18.91
CA ASP A 355 -23.36 11.54 18.03
C ASP A 355 -22.31 12.26 17.16
N ILE A 356 -21.22 12.76 17.76
CA ILE A 356 -20.19 13.54 17.03
C ILE A 356 -19.45 12.70 15.99
N LEU A 357 -19.09 11.45 16.35
CA LEU A 357 -18.38 10.56 15.42
C LEU A 357 -19.32 10.07 14.32
N ALA A 358 -20.57 9.75 14.65
CA ALA A 358 -21.57 9.38 13.65
C ALA A 358 -21.85 10.55 12.68
N LEU A 359 -21.96 11.78 13.20
CA LEU A 359 -22.08 12.98 12.37
C LEU A 359 -20.87 13.16 11.45
N ARG A 360 -19.65 12.93 11.97
CA ARG A 360 -18.42 13.03 11.17
C ARG A 360 -18.41 12.03 10.02
N ALA A 361 -18.80 10.78 10.26
CA ALA A 361 -18.94 9.77 9.22
C ALA A 361 -19.95 10.20 8.13
N GLN A 362 -21.11 10.71 8.53
CA GLN A 362 -22.11 11.20 7.58
C GLN A 362 -21.60 12.39 6.76
N VAL A 363 -20.93 13.36 7.38
CA VAL A 363 -20.33 14.51 6.68
C VAL A 363 -19.28 14.08 5.65
N ASN A 364 -18.54 13.01 5.94
CA ASN A 364 -17.57 12.41 5.01
C ASN A 364 -18.23 11.55 3.90
N GLY A 365 -19.56 11.41 3.91
CA GLY A 365 -20.31 10.65 2.90
C GLY A 365 -20.34 9.14 3.12
N ALA A 366 -20.01 8.65 4.32
CA ALA A 366 -20.09 7.23 4.62
C ALA A 366 -21.52 6.70 4.38
N ALA A 367 -21.62 5.49 3.82
CA ALA A 367 -22.89 4.82 3.55
C ALA A 367 -23.55 4.31 4.84
N GLY A 368 -22.76 3.98 5.86
CA GLY A 368 -23.29 3.53 7.16
C GLY A 368 -22.23 3.20 8.19
N LEU A 369 -22.70 2.88 9.38
CA LEU A 369 -21.89 2.34 10.48
C LEU A 369 -22.45 0.99 10.92
N VAL A 370 -21.56 0.06 11.25
CA VAL A 370 -21.90 -1.25 11.78
C VAL A 370 -21.01 -1.53 12.98
N THR A 371 -21.58 -1.87 14.14
CA THR A 371 -20.82 -2.24 15.34
C THR A 371 -21.50 -3.37 16.07
N ASP A 372 -20.75 -4.39 16.49
CA ASP A 372 -21.26 -5.43 17.39
C ASP A 372 -21.25 -5.01 18.87
N GLY A 373 -20.95 -3.74 19.14
CA GLY A 373 -20.95 -3.14 20.47
C GLY A 373 -22.07 -2.14 20.70
N GLY A 374 -21.90 -1.36 21.78
CA GLY A 374 -22.88 -0.34 22.15
C GLY A 374 -22.76 0.96 21.34
N VAL A 375 -23.86 1.72 21.28
CA VAL A 375 -23.92 3.09 20.75
C VAL A 375 -24.32 4.07 21.85
N ARG A 376 -23.57 5.17 21.97
CA ARG A 376 -23.90 6.30 22.85
C ARG A 376 -24.77 7.30 22.12
N ASP A 377 -25.58 8.06 22.87
CA ASP A 377 -26.45 9.12 22.36
C ASP A 377 -27.34 8.63 21.21
N VAL A 378 -27.89 7.42 21.37
CA VAL A 378 -28.61 6.71 20.29
C VAL A 378 -29.73 7.54 19.67
N THR A 379 -30.41 8.39 20.45
CA THR A 379 -31.44 9.30 19.93
C THR A 379 -30.88 10.32 18.95
N ALA A 380 -29.70 10.89 19.25
CA ALA A 380 -29.02 11.82 18.35
C ALA A 380 -28.45 11.11 17.13
N VAL A 381 -27.88 9.92 17.30
CA VAL A 381 -27.42 9.07 16.19
C VAL A 381 -28.58 8.67 15.29
N ALA A 382 -29.75 8.35 15.84
CA ALA A 382 -30.95 8.00 15.07
C ALA A 382 -31.57 9.19 14.34
N ALA A 383 -31.30 10.42 14.75
CA ALA A 383 -31.71 11.61 14.03
C ALA A 383 -30.89 11.83 12.74
N LEU A 384 -29.70 11.24 12.61
CA LEU A 384 -28.88 11.29 11.40
C LEU A 384 -29.51 10.48 10.26
N GLU A 385 -29.27 10.90 9.02
CA GLU A 385 -29.82 10.23 7.83
C GLU A 385 -29.13 8.89 7.54
N MET A 386 -27.84 8.79 7.86
CA MET A 386 -27.02 7.61 7.69
C MET A 386 -27.49 6.48 8.64
N PRO A 387 -27.68 5.24 8.15
CA PRO A 387 -28.02 4.10 9.00
C PRO A 387 -26.84 3.71 9.90
N THR A 388 -27.13 3.47 11.18
CA THR A 388 -26.19 2.84 12.13
C THR A 388 -26.78 1.52 12.59
N TYR A 389 -26.06 0.43 12.38
CA TYR A 389 -26.35 -0.90 12.88
C TYR A 389 -25.53 -1.16 14.14
N PHE A 390 -26.19 -1.59 15.21
CA PHE A 390 -25.57 -1.71 16.52
C PHE A 390 -26.24 -2.77 17.39
N ALA A 391 -25.52 -3.29 18.39
CA ALA A 391 -26.08 -4.31 19.29
C ALA A 391 -27.02 -3.68 20.34
N ASN A 392 -26.60 -2.61 21.03
CA ASN A 392 -27.39 -2.00 22.11
C ASN A 392 -27.09 -0.51 22.33
N ALA A 393 -28.02 0.24 22.93
CA ALA A 393 -27.76 1.60 23.39
C ALA A 393 -27.08 1.61 24.77
N HIS A 394 -26.04 2.43 24.96
CA HIS A 394 -25.35 2.54 26.24
C HIS A 394 -24.77 3.94 26.49
N PRO A 395 -24.90 4.54 27.69
CA PRO A 395 -24.49 5.93 27.95
C PRO A 395 -22.97 6.13 28.18
N ALA A 396 -22.24 5.07 28.55
CA ALA A 396 -20.81 5.19 28.83
C ALA A 396 -19.94 5.37 27.57
N VAL A 397 -18.82 6.06 27.73
CA VAL A 397 -17.80 6.25 26.68
C VAL A 397 -16.85 5.07 26.58
N LEU A 398 -16.23 4.90 25.41
CA LEU A 398 -15.40 3.74 25.05
C LEU A 398 -14.37 3.34 26.12
N GLY A 399 -13.74 4.30 26.79
CA GLY A 399 -12.67 4.09 27.78
C GLY A 399 -13.08 3.30 29.02
N ARG A 400 -14.36 2.95 29.17
CA ARG A 400 -14.85 2.01 30.20
C ARG A 400 -14.46 0.55 29.91
N ARG A 401 -14.47 0.12 28.64
CA ARG A 401 -14.29 -1.30 28.26
C ARG A 401 -13.45 -1.53 26.99
N HIS A 402 -13.11 -0.47 26.26
CA HIS A 402 -12.37 -0.53 25.00
C HIS A 402 -11.06 0.25 25.04
N VAL A 403 -10.10 -0.24 24.25
CA VAL A 403 -9.02 0.57 23.67
C VAL A 403 -9.12 0.45 22.15
N PRO A 404 -9.15 1.56 21.39
CA PRO A 404 -9.10 1.51 19.94
C PRO A 404 -7.70 1.11 19.47
N TRP A 405 -7.60 0.07 18.64
CA TRP A 405 -6.33 -0.61 18.38
C TRP A 405 -5.91 -0.52 16.91
N ASP A 406 -6.55 -1.30 16.04
CA ASP A 406 -6.21 -1.40 14.62
C ASP A 406 -7.31 -0.80 13.73
N THR A 407 -6.89 -0.34 12.55
CA THR A 407 -7.78 0.07 11.45
C THR A 407 -7.38 -0.67 10.19
N ASP A 408 -8.35 -0.96 9.32
CA ASP A 408 -8.12 -1.56 8.01
C ASP A 408 -7.37 -2.91 8.04
N LEU A 409 -7.71 -3.74 9.03
CA LEU A 409 -7.32 -5.15 9.12
C LEU A 409 -8.56 -6.06 9.06
N THR A 410 -8.35 -7.35 8.82
CA THR A 410 -9.42 -8.34 9.00
C THR A 410 -9.88 -8.37 10.46
N ILE A 411 -11.18 -8.24 10.70
CA ILE A 411 -11.81 -8.24 12.02
C ILE A 411 -12.88 -9.32 12.13
N ALA A 412 -13.30 -9.62 13.36
CA ALA A 412 -14.47 -10.47 13.65
C ALA A 412 -15.58 -9.60 14.26
N CYS A 413 -16.66 -9.36 13.52
CA CYS A 413 -17.77 -8.50 13.96
C CYS A 413 -19.06 -9.32 13.95
N GLY A 414 -19.71 -9.45 15.12
CA GLY A 414 -21.01 -10.14 15.22
C GLY A 414 -20.99 -11.57 14.68
N GLY A 415 -19.86 -12.27 14.79
CA GLY A 415 -19.68 -13.64 14.29
C GLY A 415 -19.18 -13.78 12.84
N ALA A 416 -19.18 -12.71 12.04
CA ALA A 416 -18.63 -12.71 10.69
C ALA A 416 -17.18 -12.22 10.64
N ALA A 417 -16.40 -12.79 9.73
CA ALA A 417 -15.11 -12.24 9.33
C ALA A 417 -15.35 -11.09 8.34
N VAL A 418 -14.73 -9.94 8.57
CA VAL A 418 -14.85 -8.75 7.71
C VAL A 418 -13.47 -8.27 7.31
N GLN A 419 -13.22 -8.23 6.01
CA GLN A 419 -12.01 -7.66 5.42
C GLN A 419 -12.29 -6.25 4.89
N PRO A 420 -11.30 -5.34 4.95
CA PRO A 420 -11.39 -4.08 4.22
C PRO A 420 -11.71 -4.34 2.74
N GLY A 421 -12.70 -3.62 2.22
CA GLY A 421 -13.18 -3.78 0.84
C GLY A 421 -14.32 -4.79 0.65
N ASP A 422 -14.70 -5.58 1.65
CA ASP A 422 -15.91 -6.42 1.56
C ASP A 422 -17.16 -5.57 1.31
N VAL A 423 -18.10 -6.10 0.52
CA VAL A 423 -19.38 -5.43 0.28
C VAL A 423 -20.30 -5.66 1.48
N ILE A 424 -20.65 -4.59 2.17
CA ILE A 424 -21.61 -4.62 3.28
C ILE A 424 -23.00 -4.28 2.74
N VAL A 425 -23.95 -5.19 2.93
CA VAL A 425 -25.35 -5.00 2.56
C VAL A 425 -26.22 -5.15 3.80
N GLY A 426 -27.08 -4.19 4.08
CA GLY A 426 -28.00 -4.26 5.22
C GLY A 426 -29.39 -3.74 4.90
N ASP A 427 -30.37 -4.27 5.61
CA ASP A 427 -31.75 -3.79 5.65
C ASP A 427 -32.35 -4.00 7.06
N ALA A 428 -33.67 -4.11 7.18
CA ALA A 428 -34.32 -4.33 8.47
C ALA A 428 -34.05 -5.72 9.07
N ASP A 429 -33.73 -6.72 8.23
CA ASP A 429 -33.59 -8.11 8.64
C ASP A 429 -32.17 -8.42 9.15
N GLY A 430 -31.17 -7.65 8.71
CA GLY A 430 -29.80 -7.78 9.19
C GLY A 430 -28.75 -7.15 8.29
N VAL A 431 -27.50 -7.56 8.50
CA VAL A 431 -26.33 -7.10 7.75
C VAL A 431 -25.55 -8.31 7.25
N LEU A 432 -25.18 -8.29 5.97
CA LEU A 432 -24.36 -9.29 5.30
C LEU A 432 -23.01 -8.71 4.91
N VAL A 433 -22.01 -9.58 4.94
CA VAL A 433 -20.63 -9.37 4.48
C VAL A 433 -20.43 -10.22 3.24
N ILE A 434 -20.24 -9.58 2.09
CA ILE A 434 -20.18 -10.26 0.80
C ILE A 434 -18.79 -10.04 0.19
N PRO A 435 -18.02 -11.12 -0.09
CA PRO A 435 -16.73 -10.99 -0.74
C PRO A 435 -16.86 -10.29 -2.11
N PRO A 436 -15.97 -9.32 -2.43
CA PRO A 436 -16.04 -8.52 -3.67
C PRO A 436 -16.11 -9.35 -4.95
N HIS A 437 -15.43 -10.50 -4.99
CA HIS A 437 -15.32 -11.32 -6.19
C HIS A 437 -16.59 -12.14 -6.51
N VAL A 438 -17.56 -12.24 -5.58
CA VAL A 438 -18.81 -13.01 -5.82
C VAL A 438 -20.06 -12.15 -5.96
N ILE A 439 -19.99 -10.85 -5.67
CA ILE A 439 -21.18 -9.99 -5.53
C ILE A 439 -22.01 -9.92 -6.82
N GLU A 440 -21.38 -9.81 -7.99
CA GLU A 440 -22.10 -9.68 -9.26
C GLU A 440 -22.93 -10.92 -9.59
N GLU A 441 -22.34 -12.11 -9.42
CA GLU A 441 -23.03 -13.38 -9.64
C GLU A 441 -24.15 -13.60 -8.62
N VAL A 442 -23.87 -13.31 -7.35
CA VAL A 442 -24.84 -13.45 -6.25
C VAL A 442 -26.05 -12.56 -6.48
N VAL A 443 -25.84 -11.30 -6.88
CA VAL A 443 -26.93 -10.35 -7.14
C VAL A 443 -27.72 -10.75 -8.38
N THR A 444 -27.05 -11.20 -9.43
CA THR A 444 -27.72 -11.68 -10.65
C THR A 444 -28.65 -12.85 -10.36
N ASP A 445 -28.17 -13.84 -9.62
CA ASP A 445 -28.99 -15.00 -9.24
C ASP A 445 -30.06 -14.65 -8.20
N ALA A 446 -29.81 -13.66 -7.34
CA ALA A 446 -30.79 -13.16 -6.38
C ALA A 446 -31.96 -12.46 -7.11
N ILE A 447 -31.68 -11.66 -8.14
CA ILE A 447 -32.72 -11.02 -8.96
C ILE A 447 -33.61 -12.07 -9.62
N GLU A 448 -33.01 -13.12 -10.20
CA GLU A 448 -33.81 -14.20 -10.79
C GLU A 448 -34.62 -14.95 -9.73
N GLN A 449 -34.05 -15.19 -8.54
CA GLN A 449 -34.79 -15.81 -7.44
C GLN A 449 -35.99 -14.95 -6.99
N GLU A 450 -35.86 -13.63 -6.85
CA GLU A 450 -36.99 -12.74 -6.52
C GLU A 450 -38.10 -12.80 -7.59
N ARG A 451 -37.72 -12.97 -8.86
CA ARG A 451 -38.69 -13.12 -9.97
C ARG A 451 -39.41 -14.47 -9.89
N GLU A 452 -38.70 -15.55 -9.61
CA GLU A 452 -39.29 -16.85 -9.33
C GLU A 452 -40.25 -16.78 -8.12
N GLU A 453 -39.84 -16.12 -7.04
CA GLU A 453 -40.64 -15.95 -5.82
C GLU A 453 -41.90 -15.09 -6.08
N THR A 454 -41.81 -14.07 -6.93
CA THR A 454 -42.96 -13.27 -7.38
C THR A 454 -43.99 -14.13 -8.09
N PHE A 455 -43.54 -15.01 -8.99
CA PHE A 455 -44.42 -15.96 -9.68
C PHE A 455 -45.04 -16.96 -8.69
N ILE A 456 -44.25 -17.52 -7.79
CA ILE A 456 -44.71 -18.46 -6.77
C ILE A 456 -45.76 -17.81 -5.87
N ALA A 457 -45.52 -16.59 -5.41
CA ALA A 457 -46.48 -15.82 -4.62
C ALA A 457 -47.79 -15.57 -5.39
N ALA A 458 -47.72 -15.26 -6.68
CA ALA A 458 -48.91 -15.08 -7.53
C ALA A 458 -49.71 -16.40 -7.68
N MET A 459 -49.04 -17.54 -7.83
CA MET A 459 -49.71 -18.85 -7.92
C MET A 459 -50.35 -19.25 -6.59
N VAL A 460 -49.67 -19.02 -5.46
CA VAL A 460 -50.25 -19.24 -4.12
C VAL A 460 -51.45 -18.33 -3.89
N ALA A 461 -51.35 -17.06 -4.27
CA ALA A 461 -52.47 -16.11 -4.19
C ALA A 461 -53.66 -16.51 -5.09
N ALA A 462 -53.39 -17.21 -6.19
CA ALA A 462 -54.42 -17.79 -7.06
C ALA A 462 -55.01 -19.12 -6.53
N GLY A 463 -54.55 -19.59 -5.36
CA GLY A 463 -55.08 -20.78 -4.67
C GLY A 463 -54.35 -22.09 -4.99
N GLU A 464 -53.23 -22.05 -5.71
CA GLU A 464 -52.41 -23.24 -5.98
C GLU A 464 -51.65 -23.68 -4.71
N GLY A 465 -51.47 -25.00 -4.55
CA GLY A 465 -50.72 -25.56 -3.44
C GLY A 465 -49.19 -25.35 -3.57
N VAL A 466 -48.47 -25.34 -2.44
CA VAL A 466 -47.01 -25.12 -2.41
C VAL A 466 -46.19 -26.36 -2.79
N ASP A 467 -46.79 -27.55 -2.76
CA ASP A 467 -46.09 -28.80 -3.07
C ASP A 467 -45.65 -28.84 -4.54
N GLY A 468 -44.36 -29.02 -4.75
CA GLY A 468 -43.71 -28.92 -6.06
C GLY A 468 -43.67 -27.52 -6.68
N LEU A 469 -44.29 -26.51 -6.06
CA LEU A 469 -44.21 -25.09 -6.45
C LEU A 469 -43.03 -24.40 -5.76
N TYR A 470 -42.71 -24.77 -4.51
CA TYR A 470 -41.60 -24.20 -3.74
C TYR A 470 -40.77 -25.31 -3.06
N PRO A 471 -39.64 -25.76 -3.68
CA PRO A 471 -39.07 -25.30 -4.95
C PRO A 471 -39.82 -25.83 -6.18
N MET A 472 -39.79 -25.07 -7.28
CA MET A 472 -40.48 -25.41 -8.53
C MET A 472 -39.94 -26.71 -9.17
N ASN A 473 -40.85 -27.65 -9.43
CA ASN A 473 -40.59 -28.84 -10.25
C ASN A 473 -40.66 -28.51 -11.76
N ALA A 474 -40.44 -29.50 -12.62
CA ALA A 474 -40.41 -29.31 -14.08
C ALA A 474 -41.69 -28.65 -14.65
N LYS A 475 -42.87 -29.03 -14.14
CA LYS A 475 -44.17 -28.47 -14.57
C LYS A 475 -44.28 -26.99 -14.24
N TRP A 476 -43.89 -26.61 -13.03
CA TRP A 476 -43.95 -25.21 -12.59
C TRP A 476 -42.89 -24.33 -13.26
N LYS A 477 -41.70 -24.88 -13.56
CA LYS A 477 -40.68 -24.20 -14.36
C LYS A 477 -41.15 -23.88 -15.77
N GLU A 478 -41.93 -24.75 -16.40
CA GLU A 478 -42.52 -24.49 -17.72
C GLU A 478 -43.57 -23.36 -17.64
N ARG A 479 -44.45 -23.40 -16.63
CA ARG A 479 -45.42 -22.31 -16.38
C ARG A 479 -44.75 -20.97 -16.08
N TYR A 480 -43.65 -20.97 -15.32
CA TYR A 480 -42.86 -19.78 -15.05
C TYR A 480 -42.27 -19.18 -16.34
N ARG A 481 -41.67 -20.01 -17.21
CA ARG A 481 -41.17 -19.55 -18.52
C ARG A 481 -42.26 -18.94 -19.40
N ALA A 482 -43.47 -19.50 -19.35
CA ALA A 482 -44.62 -18.93 -20.06
C ALA A 482 -45.11 -17.62 -19.43
N TRP A 483 -44.98 -17.45 -18.11
CA TRP A 483 -45.33 -16.21 -17.40
C TRP A 483 -44.35 -15.06 -17.67
N LEU A 484 -43.11 -15.36 -18.06
CA LEU A 484 -42.09 -14.36 -18.43
C LEU A 484 -42.26 -13.77 -19.84
N GLN A 485 -43.06 -14.41 -20.71
CA GLN A 485 -43.38 -13.95 -22.06
C GLN A 485 -44.56 -12.97 -22.02
#